data_AF-A0A353GB83-F1
#
_entry.id   AF-A0A353GB83-F1
#
_cell.length_a   1.000
_cell.length_b   1.000
_cell.length_c   1.000
_cell.angle_alpha   90.00
_cell.angle_beta   90.00
_cell.angle_gamma   90.00
#
_symmetry.space_group_name_H-M   'P 1'
#
loop_
_entity.id
_entity.type
_entity.pdbx_description
1 polymer ?
#
loop_
_entity_poly.entity_id
_entity_poly.type
_entity_poly.pdbx_seq_one_letter_code
_entity_poly.pdbx_strand_id
1 'polypeptide(L)'
;PGGCAIGTRPVDLFIDGLSALGATIEIDAGYIDATAPKGGLIGATYTFPKVSVGATHVMMMAASLARGTTIIHNAAREPEVVDLA
;
A
#
# COMPACT_ATOMS: atom_id res chain seq x y z
N PRO A 1 -9.97 -6.48 -6.41
CA PRO A 1 -11.34 -6.65 -5.87
C PRO A 1 -12.38 -6.25 -6.92
N GLY A 2 -13.58 -6.85 -6.87
CA GLY A 2 -14.70 -6.49 -7.74
C GLY A 2 -15.52 -5.30 -7.22
N GLY A 3 -16.84 -5.33 -7.43
CA GLY A 3 -17.76 -4.32 -6.90
C GLY A 3 -18.18 -4.57 -5.44
N CYS A 4 -18.58 -3.51 -4.73
CA CYS A 4 -19.15 -3.59 -3.38
C CYS A 4 -20.50 -2.85 -3.34
N ALA A 5 -21.52 -3.44 -2.72
CA ALA A 5 -22.87 -2.88 -2.66
C ALA A 5 -22.98 -1.56 -1.87
N ILE A 6 -22.02 -1.30 -0.97
CA ILE A 6 -21.98 -0.06 -0.18
C ILE A 6 -21.51 1.13 -1.03
N GLY A 7 -20.67 0.87 -2.04
CA GLY A 7 -20.13 1.90 -2.91
C GLY A 7 -18.77 1.53 -3.51
N THR A 8 -18.24 2.46 -4.31
CA THR A 8 -16.96 2.28 -5.00
C THR A 8 -15.80 2.27 -4.01
N ARG A 9 -15.03 1.18 -4.01
CA ARG A 9 -13.85 1.00 -3.16
C ARG A 9 -12.66 0.56 -4.01
N PRO A 10 -12.07 1.48 -4.80
CA PRO A 10 -10.95 1.16 -5.65
C PRO A 10 -9.71 0.82 -4.80
N VAL A 11 -8.78 0.09 -5.41
CA VAL A 11 -7.52 -0.35 -4.78
C VAL A 11 -6.29 0.39 -5.31
N ASP A 12 -6.52 1.51 -6.00
CA ASP A 12 -5.52 2.43 -6.52
C ASP A 12 -4.43 2.75 -5.48
N LEU A 13 -4.84 3.08 -4.26
CA LEU A 13 -3.89 3.45 -3.20
C LEU A 13 -2.95 2.33 -2.76
N PHE A 14 -3.39 1.07 -2.85
CA PHE A 14 -2.55 -0.06 -2.49
C PHE A 14 -1.46 -0.25 -3.55
N ILE A 15 -1.85 -0.14 -4.82
CA ILE A 15 -0.97 -0.26 -5.98
C ILE A 15 0.07 0.87 -5.94
N ASP A 16 -0.38 2.11 -5.76
CA ASP A 16 0.50 3.27 -5.74
C ASP A 16 1.46 3.24 -4.54
N GLY A 17 0.97 2.85 -3.36
CA GLY A 17 1.79 2.73 -2.15
C GLY A 17 2.88 1.66 -2.28
N LEU A 18 2.56 0.48 -2.84
CA LEU A 18 3.55 -0.57 -3.08
C LEU A 18 4.53 -0.20 -4.21
N SER A 19 4.05 0.49 -5.24
CA SER A 19 4.89 1.01 -6.32
C SER A 19 5.88 2.06 -5.80
N ALA A 20 5.47 2.89 -4.84
CA ALA A 20 6.35 3.83 -4.16
C ALA A 20 7.47 3.14 -3.37
N LEU A 21 7.24 1.92 -2.86
CA LEU A 21 8.28 1.08 -2.24
C LEU A 21 9.15 0.32 -3.27
N GLY A 22 8.96 0.60 -4.56
CA GLY A 22 9.73 0.04 -5.67
C GLY A 22 9.18 -1.27 -6.25
N ALA A 23 7.98 -1.71 -5.86
CA ALA A 23 7.36 -2.87 -6.49
C ALA A 23 6.93 -2.54 -7.93
N THR A 24 7.15 -3.47 -8.85
CA THR A 24 6.49 -3.45 -10.17
C THR A 24 5.14 -4.13 -10.03
N ILE A 25 4.08 -3.46 -10.50
CA ILE A 25 2.71 -3.97 -10.45
C ILE A 25 2.19 -4.14 -11.88
N GLU A 26 1.70 -5.32 -12.20
CA GLU A 26 0.99 -5.63 -13.43
C GLU A 26 -0.44 -6.09 -13.10
N ILE A 27 -1.39 -5.79 -13.99
CA ILE A 27 -2.76 -6.26 -13.86
C ILE A 27 -3.04 -7.16 -15.05
N ASP A 28 -3.07 -8.47 -14.81
CA ASP A 28 -3.41 -9.46 -15.82
C ASP A 28 -4.60 -10.31 -15.39
N ALA A 29 -5.53 -10.55 -16.31
CA ALA A 29 -6.73 -11.36 -16.10
C ALA A 29 -7.52 -11.08 -14.78
N GLY A 30 -7.49 -9.85 -14.27
CA GLY A 30 -8.15 -9.46 -13.02
C GLY A 30 -7.36 -9.72 -11.74
N TYR A 31 -6.13 -10.22 -11.86
CA TYR A 31 -5.15 -10.34 -10.78
C TYR A 31 -4.24 -9.12 -10.71
N ILE A 32 -3.68 -8.88 -9.53
CA ILE A 32 -2.61 -7.89 -9.33
C ILE A 32 -1.35 -8.69 -9.08
N ASP A 33 -0.46 -8.70 -10.08
CA ASP A 33 0.83 -9.37 -10.01
C ASP A 33 1.88 -8.35 -9.57
N ALA A 34 2.33 -8.49 -8.32
CA ALA A 34 3.27 -7.58 -7.69
C ALA A 34 4.64 -8.25 -7.52
N THR A 35 5.69 -7.64 -8.07
CA THR A 35 7.06 -8.13 -7.97
C THR A 35 7.96 -7.11 -7.29
N ALA A 36 8.62 -7.50 -6.20
CA ALA A 36 9.63 -6.68 -5.55
C ALA A 36 10.92 -6.61 -6.40
N PRO A 37 11.68 -5.50 -6.35
CA PRO A 37 12.92 -5.40 -7.09
C PRO A 37 13.98 -6.32 -6.49
N LYS A 38 15.05 -6.58 -7.24
CA LYS A 38 16.17 -7.40 -6.76
C LYS A 38 16.71 -6.82 -5.44
N GLY A 39 16.74 -7.65 -4.41
CA GLY A 39 17.13 -7.26 -3.05
C GLY A 39 15.95 -6.97 -2.11
N GLY A 40 14.72 -6.85 -2.61
CA GLY A 40 13.51 -6.55 -1.84
C GLY A 40 13.08 -5.09 -1.94
N LEU A 41 11.94 -4.74 -1.34
CA LEU A 41 11.39 -3.39 -1.31
C LEU A 41 12.36 -2.35 -0.70
N ILE A 42 12.17 -1.08 -1.06
CA ILE A 42 12.98 0.05 -0.61
C ILE A 42 12.07 1.08 0.05
N GLY A 43 12.47 1.60 1.20
CA GLY A 43 11.70 2.62 1.92
C GLY A 43 11.57 3.91 1.11
N ALA A 44 10.42 4.58 1.24
CA ALA A 44 10.10 5.79 0.50
C ALA A 44 9.28 6.78 1.34
N THR A 45 9.27 8.05 0.91
CA THR A 45 8.30 9.03 1.44
C THR A 45 7.13 9.12 0.48
N TYR A 46 5.93 8.82 0.96
CA TYR A 46 4.72 8.80 0.15
C TYR A 46 3.55 9.46 0.87
N THR A 47 2.78 10.27 0.14
CA THR A 47 1.59 10.96 0.66
C THR A 47 0.35 10.38 0.02
N PHE A 48 -0.52 9.76 0.80
CA PHE A 48 -1.80 9.27 0.28
C PHE A 48 -2.70 10.45 -0.14
N PRO A 49 -3.27 10.45 -1.37
CA PRO A 49 -4.18 11.51 -1.82
C PRO A 49 -5.53 11.48 -1.11
N LYS A 50 -5.91 10.34 -0.52
CA LYS A 50 -7.11 10.17 0.32
C LYS A 50 -6.78 9.20 1.46
N VAL A 51 -7.42 9.36 2.62
CA VAL A 51 -7.22 8.46 3.76
C VAL A 51 -7.79 7.08 3.44
N SER A 52 -7.02 6.03 3.73
CA SER A 52 -7.44 4.64 3.57
C SER A 52 -6.79 3.76 4.64
N VAL A 53 -7.63 3.14 5.47
CA VAL A 53 -7.20 2.21 6.53
C VAL A 53 -6.41 1.05 5.93
N GLY A 54 -7.00 0.34 4.97
CA GLY A 54 -6.37 -0.84 4.38
C GLY A 54 -5.08 -0.53 3.63
N ALA A 55 -5.01 0.60 2.91
CA ALA A 55 -3.79 0.96 2.19
C ALA A 55 -2.67 1.35 3.16
N THR A 56 -3.01 2.04 4.24
CA THR A 56 -2.07 2.36 5.33
C THR A 56 -1.52 1.07 5.96
N HIS A 57 -2.38 0.12 6.30
CA HIS A 57 -1.98 -1.18 6.85
C HIS A 57 -1.04 -1.94 5.92
N VAL A 58 -1.41 -2.09 4.65
CA VAL A 58 -0.60 -2.84 3.67
C VAL A 58 0.75 -2.18 3.46
N MET A 59 0.80 -0.86 3.29
CA MET A 59 2.05 -0.14 3.11
C MET A 59 2.94 -0.21 4.36
N MET A 60 2.35 -0.13 5.56
CA MET A 60 3.06 -0.27 6.83
C MET A 60 3.68 -1.67 6.98
N MET A 61 2.91 -2.73 6.72
CA MET A 61 3.43 -4.11 6.75
C MET A 61 4.53 -4.33 5.71
N ALA A 62 4.36 -3.82 4.48
CA ALA A 62 5.37 -3.93 3.44
C ALA A 62 6.66 -3.16 3.81
N ALA A 63 6.51 -1.97 4.40
CA ALA A 63 7.61 -1.13 4.85
C ALA A 63 8.43 -1.77 5.98
N SER A 64 7.81 -2.61 6.82
CA SER A 64 8.50 -3.27 7.96
C SER A 64 9.69 -4.15 7.56
N LEU A 65 9.69 -4.66 6.32
CA LEU A 65 10.77 -5.48 5.75
C LEU A 65 11.51 -4.78 4.59
N ALA A 66 11.12 -3.55 4.26
CA ALA A 66 11.78 -2.77 3.22
C ALA A 66 13.14 -2.24 3.70
N ARG A 67 14.08 -2.08 2.78
CA ARG A 67 15.39 -1.49 3.11
C ARG A 67 15.28 0.03 3.20
N GLY A 68 15.70 0.59 4.33
CA GLY A 68 15.69 2.03 4.58
C GLY A 68 14.44 2.49 5.33
N THR A 69 14.17 3.80 5.30
CA THR A 69 13.08 4.40 6.06
C THR A 69 11.89 4.70 5.16
N THR A 70 10.69 4.32 5.60
CA THR A 70 9.44 4.71 4.96
C THR A 70 8.74 5.79 5.78
N ILE A 71 8.26 6.85 5.13
CA ILE A 71 7.44 7.90 5.74
C ILE A 71 6.11 7.93 5.00
N ILE A 72 5.02 7.64 5.73
CA ILE A 72 3.67 7.65 5.20
C ILE A 72 2.96 8.93 5.66
N HIS A 73 2.71 9.86 4.74
CA HIS A 73 1.94 11.07 5.00
C HIS A 73 0.46 10.85 4.67
N ASN A 74 -0.41 11.55 5.40
CA ASN A 74 -1.87 11.39 5.34
C ASN A 74 -2.33 9.93 5.61
N ALA A 75 -1.62 9.26 6.52
CA ALA A 75 -1.96 7.93 6.99
C ALA A 75 -3.30 7.91 7.74
N ALA A 76 -3.98 6.77 7.67
CA ALA A 76 -5.13 6.45 8.51
C ALA A 76 -4.76 6.51 10.00
N ARG A 77 -5.72 6.85 10.86
CA ARG A 77 -5.53 7.10 12.31
C ARG A 77 -6.50 6.30 13.18
N GLU A 78 -7.23 5.39 12.58
CA GLU A 78 -8.17 4.49 13.21
C GLU A 78 -7.43 3.60 14.23
N PRO A 79 -8.10 3.19 15.33
CA PRO A 79 -7.44 2.41 16.41
C PRO A 79 -6.73 1.15 15.91
N GLU A 80 -7.29 0.49 14.91
CA GLU A 80 -6.74 -0.74 14.32
C GLU A 80 -5.45 -0.48 13.53
N VAL A 81 -5.15 0.77 13.14
CA VAL A 81 -3.86 1.16 12.55
C VAL A 81 -2.78 1.22 13.63
N VAL A 82 -3.12 1.70 14.83
CA VAL A 82 -2.20 1.75 15.96
C VAL A 82 -1.93 0.35 16.51
N ASP A 83 -2.95 -0.51 16.55
CA ASP A 83 -2.82 -1.91 17.01
C ASP A 83 -1.89 -2.75 16.11
N LEU A 84 -1.77 -2.39 14.82
CA LEU A 84 -0.87 -3.05 13.88
C LEU A 84 0.60 -2.58 13.98
N ALA A 85 0.83 -1.36 14.48
CA ALA A 85 2.09 -0.63 14.33
C ALA A 85 3.23 -1.08 15.25
#